data_AF-A0A1V6NCF0-F1
#
_entry.id   AF-A0A1V6NCF0-F1
#
_cell.length_a   1.000
_cell.length_b   1.000
_cell.length_c   1.000
_cell.angle_alpha   90.00
_cell.angle_beta   90.00
_cell.angle_gamma   90.00
#
_symmetry.space_group_name_H-M   'P 1'
#
loop_
_entity.id
_entity.type
_entity.pdbx_description
1 polymer ?
#
loop_
_entity_poly.entity_id
_entity_poly.type
_entity_poly.pdbx_seq_one_letter_code
_entity_poly.pdbx_strand_id
1 'polypeptide(L)'
;MKVSVVSLIAPMVAILASTVVGENHYYCACQQSSGSSTLVDGNTRQCCTAQGGSFPTYQDVTKQGVEVSYSGNYCYKSGGDIHGKDFYNCCAGKSGSSDSTCW
;
A
#
# COMPACT_ATOMS: atom_id res chain seq x y z
N MET A 1 -29.53 -41.63 38.61
CA MET A 1 -29.15 -40.25 38.19
C MET A 1 -27.87 -40.32 37.37
N LYS A 2 -27.93 -39.97 36.08
CA LYS A 2 -26.97 -39.07 35.40
C LYS A 2 -27.39 -38.94 33.94
N VAL A 3 -27.99 -37.79 33.61
CA VAL A 3 -28.22 -37.37 32.24
C VAL A 3 -26.91 -36.75 31.78
N SER A 4 -26.24 -37.37 30.80
CA SER A 4 -25.09 -36.76 30.13
C SER A 4 -25.58 -36.23 28.79
N VAL A 5 -26.03 -34.97 28.81
CA VAL A 5 -26.29 -34.18 27.60
C VAL A 5 -24.93 -33.81 27.01
N VAL A 6 -24.47 -34.55 26.01
CA VAL A 6 -23.27 -34.18 25.25
C VAL A 6 -23.69 -33.12 24.24
N SER A 7 -23.55 -31.86 24.65
CA SER A 7 -23.73 -30.68 23.82
C SER A 7 -22.64 -30.65 22.75
N LEU A 8 -22.94 -31.12 21.54
CA LEU A 8 -22.08 -30.99 20.36
C LEU A 8 -22.20 -29.55 19.84
N ILE A 9 -21.49 -28.63 20.49
CA ILE A 9 -21.29 -27.28 19.98
C ILE A 9 -20.19 -27.38 18.93
N ALA A 10 -20.57 -27.59 17.68
CA ALA A 10 -19.65 -27.45 16.54
C ALA A 10 -19.30 -25.96 16.39
N PRO A 11 -18.01 -25.55 16.47
CA PRO A 11 -17.65 -24.21 16.08
C PRO A 11 -17.68 -24.17 14.54
N MET A 12 -18.71 -23.52 13.98
CA MET A 12 -18.64 -22.97 12.63
C MET A 12 -17.47 -21.99 12.60
N VAL A 13 -16.30 -22.46 12.17
CA VAL A 13 -15.21 -21.58 11.75
C VAL A 13 -15.65 -20.99 10.41
N ALA A 14 -16.44 -19.92 10.48
CA ALA A 14 -16.65 -19.03 9.36
C ALA A 14 -15.29 -18.38 9.07
N ILE A 15 -14.54 -18.96 8.13
CA ILE A 15 -13.40 -18.30 7.50
C ILE A 15 -14.01 -17.16 6.69
N LEU A 16 -14.24 -16.03 7.36
CA LEU A 16 -14.38 -14.74 6.72
C LEU A 16 -13.02 -14.47 6.07
N ALA A 17 -12.88 -14.92 4.82
CA ALA A 17 -11.90 -14.36 3.91
C ALA A 17 -12.28 -12.88 3.78
N SER A 18 -11.75 -12.06 4.69
CA SER A 18 -11.68 -10.63 4.53
C SER A 18 -10.86 -10.43 3.26
N THR A 19 -11.57 -10.27 2.15
CA THR A 19 -11.05 -9.56 1.00
C THR A 19 -10.70 -8.18 1.52
N VAL A 20 -9.47 -8.03 2.02
CA VAL A 20 -8.87 -6.72 2.18
C VAL A 20 -8.85 -6.19 0.76
N VAL A 21 -9.86 -5.40 0.42
CA VAL A 21 -9.85 -4.57 -0.78
C VAL A 21 -8.65 -3.68 -0.55
N GLY A 22 -7.50 -4.09 -1.09
CA GLY A 22 -6.30 -3.27 -1.02
C GLY A 22 -6.72 -1.93 -1.59
N GLU A 23 -6.60 -0.87 -0.78
CA GLU A 23 -6.96 0.47 -1.24
C GLU A 23 -6.17 0.73 -2.52
N ASN A 24 -6.94 1.02 -3.56
CA ASN A 24 -6.48 1.19 -4.92
C ASN A 24 -6.09 2.66 -5.05
N HIS A 25 -4.80 2.91 -5.29
CA HIS A 25 -4.24 4.25 -5.40
C HIS A 25 -3.75 4.52 -6.82
N TYR A 26 -3.80 5.78 -7.22
CA TYR A 26 -3.25 6.26 -8.48
C TYR A 26 -1.79 6.65 -8.33
N TYR A 27 -1.41 7.18 -7.16
CA TYR A 27 -0.11 7.73 -6.88
C TYR A 27 0.46 7.16 -5.59
N CYS A 28 1.69 6.63 -5.62
CA CYS A 28 2.40 6.21 -4.41
C CYS A 28 3.88 6.61 -4.44
N ALA A 29 4.44 6.96 -3.29
CA ALA A 29 5.86 7.25 -3.13
C ALA A 29 6.41 6.67 -1.82
N CYS A 30 7.62 6.12 -1.87
CA CYS A 30 8.33 5.68 -0.66
C CYS A 30 8.83 6.89 0.13
N GLN A 31 8.69 6.85 1.45
CA GLN A 31 9.16 7.88 2.37
C GLN A 31 10.34 7.35 3.20
N GLN A 32 11.22 8.25 3.60
CA GLN A 32 12.29 7.92 4.56
C GLN A 32 11.72 7.39 5.88
N SER A 33 10.61 7.99 6.33
CA SER A 33 9.85 7.61 7.52
C SER A 33 8.40 8.10 7.41
N SER A 34 7.54 7.59 8.29
CA SER A 34 6.14 8.04 8.35
C SER A 34 6.05 9.55 8.55
N GLY A 35 5.20 10.19 7.73
CA GLY A 35 5.02 11.64 7.75
C GLY A 35 6.18 12.47 7.17
N SER A 36 7.25 11.84 6.67
CA SER A 36 8.40 12.55 6.12
C SER A 36 8.11 13.13 4.74
N SER A 37 8.47 14.40 4.52
CA SER A 37 8.44 15.00 3.18
C SER A 37 9.57 14.52 2.28
N THR A 38 10.53 13.77 2.82
CA THR A 38 11.63 13.19 2.05
C THR A 38 11.17 11.91 1.35
N LEU A 39 10.87 12.03 0.05
CA LEU A 39 10.57 10.90 -0.83
C LEU A 39 11.86 10.23 -1.32
N VAL A 40 11.85 8.91 -1.42
CA VAL A 40 13.02 8.09 -1.77
C VAL A 40 12.85 7.51 -3.17
N ASP A 41 13.09 8.34 -4.18
CA ASP A 41 12.81 8.05 -5.60
C ASP A 41 13.38 6.73 -6.11
N GLY A 42 14.58 6.35 -5.67
CA GLY A 42 15.20 5.08 -6.04
C GLY A 42 14.36 3.88 -5.60
N ASN A 43 13.84 3.93 -4.37
CA ASN A 43 12.97 2.88 -3.83
C ASN A 43 11.56 2.97 -4.43
N THR A 44 11.03 4.19 -4.60
CA THR A 44 9.75 4.42 -5.29
C THR A 44 9.75 3.80 -6.68
N ARG A 45 10.82 4.00 -7.47
CA ARG A 45 10.97 3.41 -8.80
C ARG A 45 10.95 1.88 -8.77
N GLN A 46 11.70 1.27 -7.85
CA GLN A 46 11.76 -0.18 -7.74
C GLN A 46 10.40 -0.78 -7.37
N CYS A 47 9.71 -0.18 -6.38
CA CYS A 47 8.39 -0.63 -5.95
C CYS A 47 7.31 -0.36 -7.02
N CYS A 48 7.46 0.73 -7.78
CA CYS A 48 6.57 1.04 -8.89
C CYS A 48 6.64 -0.02 -10.00
N THR A 49 7.84 -0.43 -10.40
CA THR A 49 8.03 -1.49 -11.40
C THR A 49 7.41 -2.80 -10.94
N ALA A 50 7.52 -3.14 -9.65
CA ALA A 50 6.92 -4.36 -9.09
C ALA A 50 5.39 -4.38 -9.17
N GLN A 51 4.74 -3.22 -9.16
CA GLN A 51 3.29 -3.09 -9.30
C GLN A 51 2.81 -2.81 -10.73
N GLY A 52 3.73 -2.81 -11.71
CA GLY A 52 3.43 -2.49 -13.11
C GLY A 52 3.04 -1.03 -13.33
N GLY A 53 3.42 -0.13 -12.42
CA GLY A 53 3.25 1.31 -12.55
C GLY A 53 4.34 1.96 -13.41
N SER A 54 4.18 3.26 -13.66
CA SER A 54 5.15 4.10 -14.35
C SER A 54 5.78 5.10 -13.38
N PHE A 55 7.11 5.25 -13.44
CA PHE A 55 7.86 6.23 -12.65
C PHE A 55 8.70 7.11 -13.58
N PRO A 56 8.13 8.20 -14.13
CA PRO A 56 8.86 9.10 -15.02
C PRO A 56 10.03 9.79 -14.31
N THR A 57 11.00 10.27 -15.08
CA THR A 57 12.26 10.84 -14.58
C THR A 57 12.08 12.07 -13.71
N TYR A 58 10.96 12.80 -13.88
CA TYR A 58 10.48 13.82 -12.97
C TYR A 58 8.97 14.00 -13.19
N GLN A 59 8.15 13.80 -12.16
CA GLN A 59 6.73 14.11 -12.15
C GLN A 59 6.38 14.77 -10.83
N ASP A 60 6.37 16.09 -10.83
CA ASP A 60 5.81 16.88 -9.75
C ASP A 60 4.28 16.88 -9.86
N VAL A 61 3.65 15.88 -9.27
CA VAL A 61 2.20 15.69 -9.29
C VAL A 61 1.45 16.86 -8.64
N THR A 62 2.09 17.61 -7.73
CA THR A 62 1.46 18.79 -7.11
C THR A 62 1.17 19.90 -8.12
N LYS A 63 1.99 20.02 -9.17
CA LYS A 63 1.75 20.98 -10.27
C LYS A 63 0.66 20.55 -11.24
N GLN A 64 0.20 19.30 -11.16
CA GLN A 64 -0.87 18.75 -12.00
C GLN A 64 -2.26 18.87 -11.35
N GLY A 65 -2.36 19.54 -10.19
CA GLY A 65 -3.62 19.66 -9.44
C GLY A 65 -4.02 18.35 -8.73
N VAL A 66 -3.10 17.40 -8.61
CA VAL A 66 -3.29 16.17 -7.84
C VAL A 66 -3.00 16.49 -6.37
N GLU A 67 -3.96 16.18 -5.50
CA GLU A 67 -3.75 16.26 -4.06
C GLU A 67 -2.86 15.10 -3.62
N VAL A 68 -1.62 15.41 -3.27
CA VAL A 68 -0.70 14.49 -2.61
C VAL A 68 -0.14 15.12 -1.35
N SER A 69 0.35 14.31 -0.43
CA SER A 69 0.91 14.77 0.86
C SER A 69 2.16 15.64 0.68
N TYR A 70 3.02 15.34 -0.29
CA TYR A 70 4.33 15.96 -0.44
C TYR A 70 4.71 16.14 -1.91
N SER A 71 5.35 17.25 -2.26
CA SER A 71 5.92 17.44 -3.60
C SER A 71 7.07 16.47 -3.86
N GLY A 72 7.11 15.92 -5.07
CA GLY A 72 8.18 15.01 -5.51
C GLY A 72 7.64 13.99 -6.51
N ASN A 73 8.41 12.93 -6.74
CA ASN A 73 8.10 11.93 -7.75
C ASN A 73 7.28 10.78 -7.18
N TYR A 74 6.17 10.46 -7.85
CA TYR A 74 5.28 9.37 -7.48
C TYR A 74 5.28 8.29 -8.56
N CYS A 75 5.13 7.06 -8.12
CA CYS A 75 4.66 5.99 -8.98
C CYS A 75 3.25 6.33 -9.44
N TYR A 76 2.97 6.23 -10.73
CA TYR A 76 1.64 6.43 -11.29
C TYR A 76 1.17 5.17 -12.01
N LYS A 77 -0.10 4.80 -11.81
CA LYS A 77 -0.75 3.75 -12.60
C LYS A 77 -2.13 4.20 -13.04
N SER A 78 -2.33 4.23 -14.36
CA SER A 78 -3.63 4.52 -14.94
C SER A 78 -4.65 3.48 -14.48
N GLY A 79 -5.77 3.93 -13.91
CA GLY A 79 -6.83 3.06 -13.39
C GLY A 79 -6.85 2.92 -11.87
N GLY A 80 -5.82 3.39 -11.15
CA GLY A 80 -5.81 3.39 -9.68
C GLY A 80 -5.47 2.03 -9.06
N ASP A 81 -4.82 1.12 -9.78
CA ASP A 81 -4.52 -0.24 -9.31
C ASP A 81 -3.13 -0.36 -8.66
N ILE A 82 -2.71 0.63 -7.89
CA ILE A 82 -1.57 0.50 -6.97
C ILE A 82 -2.12 0.06 -5.61
N HIS A 83 -1.76 -1.13 -5.17
CA HIS A 83 -2.17 -1.64 -3.86
C HIS A 83 -1.31 -1.00 -2.77
N GLY A 84 -1.90 -0.12 -1.96
CA GLY A 84 -1.17 0.70 -0.99
C GLY A 84 -0.40 -0.14 0.03
N LYS A 85 -1.00 -1.23 0.52
CA LYS A 85 -0.34 -2.16 1.45
C LYS A 85 0.88 -2.84 0.84
N ASP A 86 0.79 -3.29 -0.41
CA ASP A 86 1.90 -3.95 -1.08
C ASP A 86 3.01 -2.95 -1.41
N PHE A 87 2.62 -1.71 -1.73
CA PHE A 87 3.56 -0.62 -1.98
C PHE A 87 4.34 -0.28 -0.70
N TYR A 88 3.61 -0.10 0.42
CA TYR A 88 4.17 0.08 1.75
C TYR A 88 5.15 -1.03 2.11
N ASN A 89 4.72 -2.30 1.99
CA ASN A 89 5.56 -3.45 2.32
C ASN A 89 6.85 -3.46 1.48
N CYS A 90 6.76 -3.09 0.21
CA CYS A 90 7.94 -2.93 -0.64
C CYS A 90 8.86 -1.82 -0.13
N CYS A 91 8.34 -0.63 0.17
CA CYS A 91 9.14 0.50 0.68
C CYS A 91 9.80 0.16 2.02
N ALA A 92 9.07 -0.42 2.96
CA ALA A 92 9.58 -0.79 4.28
C ALA A 92 10.67 -1.88 4.23
N GLY A 93 10.68 -2.70 3.17
CA GLY A 93 11.72 -3.70 2.93
C GLY A 93 13.02 -3.15 2.31
N LYS A 94 13.11 -1.85 2.01
CA LYS A 94 14.26 -1.24 1.33
C LYS A 94 15.06 -0.35 2.28
N SER A 95 16.37 -0.43 2.20
CA SER A 95 17.25 0.46 2.97
C SER A 95 16.99 1.93 2.59
N GLY A 96 16.92 2.80 3.61
CA GLY A 96 16.66 4.22 3.45
C GLY A 96 15.18 4.61 3.31
N SER A 97 14.26 3.64 3.27
CA SER A 97 12.81 3.86 3.34
C SER A 97 12.20 3.05 4.47
N SER A 98 11.14 3.57 5.08
CA SER A 98 10.40 2.83 6.12
C SER A 98 8.89 3.00 6.03
N ASP A 99 8.42 3.82 5.10
CA ASP A 99 6.98 4.04 4.88
C ASP A 99 6.68 4.39 3.41
N SER A 100 5.40 4.55 3.09
CA SER A 100 4.91 5.07 1.81
C SER A 100 3.72 6.00 2.01
N THR A 101 3.59 6.99 1.13
CA THR A 101 2.38 7.80 0.97
C THR A 101 1.67 7.40 -0.32
N CYS A 102 0.34 7.25 -0.29
CA CYS A 102 -0.46 6.82 -1.43
C CYS A 102 -1.78 7.62 -1.51
N TRP A 103 -2.23 7.88 -2.74
CA TRP A 103 -3.38 8.71 -3.10
C TRP A 103 -4.15 8.14 -4.29
#